data_AF-A0A7W6JFJ2-F1
#
_entry.id   AF-A0A7W6JFJ2-F1
#
_cell.length_a   1.000
_cell.length_b   1.000
_cell.length_c   1.000
_cell.angle_alpha   90.00
_cell.angle_beta   90.00
_cell.angle_gamma   90.00
#
_symmetry.space_group_name_H-M   'P 1'
#
loop_
_entity.id
_entity.type
_entity.pdbx_description
1 polymer ?
#
loop_
_entity_poly.entity_id
_entity_poly.type
_entity_poly.pdbx_seq_one_letter_code
_entity_poly.pdbx_strand_id
1 'polypeptide(L)'
;MTDTKQLGAEAQDGINRLYRRYAAWLDRRLRAHVDADAAADVVQETYIRVAPYALDDIRHPKAFLLKIALNLVRDESRKEGRRRRDRSFQRPAEAEAAPQFDQVLLEQVIRSMPQLYRDVFVLSRFGGMTYPEIAQSFGISVKTVEWRMSRALEYCASRLDL
;
A
#
# COMPACT_ATOMS: atom_id res chain seq x y z
N MET A 1 -26.74 -16.22 -16.22
CA MET A 1 -25.79 -15.62 -17.18
C MET A 1 -25.26 -14.36 -16.53
N THR A 2 -24.05 -14.47 -15.95
CA THR A 2 -22.89 -13.55 -16.16
C THR A 2 -23.13 -12.18 -15.55
N ASP A 3 -22.57 -11.80 -14.39
CA ASP A 3 -21.16 -11.40 -14.26
C ASP A 3 -20.74 -11.29 -12.78
N THR A 4 -20.07 -12.28 -12.22
CA THR A 4 -19.50 -12.15 -10.85
C THR A 4 -18.12 -12.76 -10.70
N LYS A 5 -17.45 -13.10 -11.82
CA LYS A 5 -16.17 -13.82 -11.80
C LYS A 5 -15.02 -13.16 -12.57
N GLN A 6 -15.23 -12.01 -13.21
CA GLN A 6 -14.20 -11.36 -14.03
C GLN A 6 -13.32 -10.35 -13.26
N LEU A 7 -13.82 -9.73 -12.19
CA LEU A 7 -13.09 -8.67 -11.46
C LEU A 7 -11.81 -9.16 -10.75
N GLY A 8 -11.69 -10.45 -10.42
CA GLY A 8 -10.50 -11.02 -9.78
C GLY A 8 -9.34 -11.31 -10.75
N ALA A 9 -9.64 -11.75 -11.98
CA ALA A 9 -8.62 -12.20 -12.92
C ALA A 9 -7.73 -11.05 -13.41
N GLU A 10 -8.31 -9.88 -13.70
CA GLU A 10 -7.54 -8.71 -14.17
C GLU A 10 -6.64 -8.12 -13.06
N ALA A 11 -7.10 -8.12 -11.80
CA ALA A 11 -6.27 -7.76 -10.64
C ALA A 11 -5.08 -8.71 -10.52
N GLN A 12 -5.37 -10.02 -10.56
CA GLN A 12 -4.37 -11.06 -10.48
C GLN A 12 -3.35 -10.94 -11.63
N ASP A 13 -3.80 -10.60 -12.84
CA ASP A 13 -2.92 -10.40 -13.97
C ASP A 13 -2.06 -9.14 -13.84
N GLY A 14 -2.62 -8.03 -13.39
CA GLY A 14 -1.87 -6.79 -13.15
C GLY A 14 -0.80 -6.94 -12.08
N ILE A 15 -1.13 -7.58 -10.94
CA ILE A 15 -0.16 -7.83 -9.87
C ILE A 15 0.90 -8.85 -10.30
N ASN A 16 0.53 -9.89 -11.05
CA ASN A 16 1.49 -10.86 -11.60
C ASN A 16 2.47 -10.21 -12.58
N ARG A 17 1.99 -9.31 -13.44
CA ARG A 17 2.84 -8.51 -14.33
C ARG A 17 3.82 -7.64 -13.53
N LEU A 18 3.33 -6.96 -12.51
CA LEU A 18 4.14 -6.11 -11.64
C LEU A 18 5.22 -6.93 -10.91
N TYR A 19 4.84 -8.08 -10.35
CA TYR A 19 5.73 -9.01 -9.65
C TYR A 19 6.85 -9.52 -10.57
N ARG A 20 6.49 -10.09 -11.72
CA ARG A 20 7.47 -10.59 -12.70
C ARG A 20 8.42 -9.49 -13.18
N ARG A 21 7.95 -8.24 -13.27
CA ARG A 21 8.73 -7.11 -13.77
C ARG A 21 9.68 -6.52 -12.72
N TYR A 22 9.28 -6.46 -11.45
CA TYR A 22 9.98 -5.67 -10.43
C TYR A 22 10.41 -6.41 -9.16
N ALA A 23 9.95 -7.65 -8.90
CA ALA A 23 10.28 -8.37 -7.67
C ALA A 23 11.80 -8.56 -7.48
N ALA A 24 12.52 -9.04 -8.50
CA ALA A 24 13.97 -9.23 -8.43
C ALA A 24 14.74 -7.90 -8.27
N TRP A 25 14.24 -6.81 -8.85
CA TRP A 25 14.83 -5.48 -8.67
C TRP A 25 14.61 -4.97 -7.25
N LEU A 26 13.41 -5.17 -6.69
CA LEU A 26 13.04 -4.75 -5.35
C LEU A 26 13.83 -5.53 -4.29
N ASP A 27 13.88 -6.87 -4.42
CA ASP A 27 14.70 -7.76 -3.59
C ASP A 27 16.15 -7.28 -3.53
N ARG A 28 16.78 -7.05 -4.69
CA ARG A 28 18.17 -6.56 -4.78
C ARG A 28 18.37 -5.22 -4.07
N ARG A 29 17.36 -4.34 -4.07
CA ARG A 29 17.44 -3.07 -3.34
C ARG A 29 17.23 -3.23 -1.84
N LEU A 30 16.39 -4.16 -1.41
CA LEU A 30 16.15 -4.42 0.01
C LEU A 30 17.33 -5.12 0.70
N ARG A 31 18.10 -5.93 -0.03
CA ARG A 31 19.35 -6.53 0.48
C ARG A 31 20.41 -5.52 0.93
N ALA A 32 20.27 -4.23 0.56
CA ALA A 32 21.11 -3.16 1.09
C ALA A 32 20.69 -2.68 2.49
N HIS A 33 19.53 -3.12 2.99
CA HIS A 33 18.92 -2.68 4.24
C HIS A 33 18.66 -3.82 5.22
N VAL A 34 18.43 -5.05 4.74
CA VAL A 34 18.13 -6.24 5.53
C VAL A 34 18.82 -7.47 4.94
N ASP A 35 18.85 -8.59 5.67
CA ASP A 35 19.36 -9.86 5.17
C ASP A 35 18.47 -10.46 4.06
N ALA A 36 18.94 -11.54 3.44
CA ALA A 36 18.30 -12.13 2.26
C ALA A 36 16.89 -12.68 2.55
N ASP A 37 16.68 -13.27 3.72
CA ASP A 37 15.41 -13.89 4.08
C ASP A 37 14.39 -12.79 4.42
N ALA A 38 14.80 -11.81 5.22
CA ALA A 38 14.01 -10.63 5.51
C ALA A 38 13.68 -9.81 4.24
N ALA A 39 14.59 -9.73 3.27
CA ALA A 39 14.32 -9.07 2.00
C ALA A 39 13.21 -9.78 1.21
N ALA A 40 13.24 -11.11 1.14
CA ALA A 40 12.23 -11.91 0.45
C ALA A 40 10.84 -11.75 1.09
N ASP A 41 10.78 -11.78 2.43
CA ASP A 41 9.54 -11.56 3.19
C ASP A 41 8.97 -10.16 2.94
N VAL A 42 9.81 -9.12 2.99
CA VAL A 42 9.38 -7.74 2.71
C VAL A 42 8.89 -7.59 1.27
N VAL A 43 9.51 -8.26 0.29
CA VAL A 43 9.00 -8.28 -1.08
C VAL A 43 7.60 -8.88 -1.10
N GLN A 44 7.41 -10.06 -0.51
CA GLN A 44 6.11 -10.73 -0.49
C GLN A 44 5.04 -9.85 0.17
N GLU A 45 5.31 -9.34 1.37
CA GLU A 45 4.40 -8.47 2.12
C GLU A 45 4.08 -7.18 1.35
N THR A 46 5.07 -6.61 0.64
CA THR A 46 4.84 -5.49 -0.26
C THR A 46 3.77 -5.87 -1.29
N TYR A 47 3.96 -6.97 -2.03
CA TYR A 47 3.03 -7.41 -3.07
C TYR A 47 1.64 -7.76 -2.53
N ILE A 48 1.53 -8.35 -1.33
CA ILE A 48 0.25 -8.61 -0.66
C ILE A 48 -0.49 -7.28 -0.43
N ARG A 49 0.20 -6.26 0.09
CA ARG A 49 -0.41 -4.95 0.35
C ARG A 49 -0.89 -4.24 -0.89
N VAL A 50 -0.28 -4.49 -2.05
CA VAL A 50 -0.64 -3.87 -3.33
C VAL A 50 -1.59 -4.69 -4.20
N ALA A 51 -1.75 -5.99 -3.91
CA ALA A 51 -2.63 -6.89 -4.67
C ALA A 51 -4.07 -6.37 -4.84
N PRO A 52 -4.72 -5.73 -3.83
CA PRO A 52 -6.10 -5.26 -3.97
C PRO A 52 -6.32 -4.10 -4.96
N TYR A 53 -5.29 -3.55 -5.61
CA TYR A 53 -5.42 -2.30 -6.39
C TYR A 53 -5.25 -2.44 -7.90
N ALA A 54 -5.12 -3.67 -8.44
CA ALA A 54 -4.98 -3.95 -9.88
C ALA A 54 -4.15 -2.88 -10.63
N LEU A 55 -2.85 -2.83 -10.31
CA LEU A 55 -1.97 -1.69 -10.52
C LEU A 55 -1.47 -1.48 -11.97
N ASP A 56 -2.31 -1.72 -12.97
CA ASP A 56 -1.90 -1.56 -14.36
C ASP A 56 -1.53 -0.11 -14.71
N ASP A 57 -1.90 0.87 -13.87
CA ASP A 57 -1.80 2.30 -14.16
C ASP A 57 -1.02 3.11 -13.09
N ILE A 58 -0.01 2.52 -12.43
CA ILE A 58 0.92 3.32 -11.61
C ILE A 58 1.89 4.08 -12.52
N ARG A 59 1.90 5.41 -12.45
CA ARG A 59 2.88 6.26 -13.17
C ARG A 59 4.35 5.94 -12.84
N HIS A 60 4.65 5.67 -11.57
CA HIS A 60 6.02 5.40 -11.08
C HIS A 60 6.10 4.11 -10.23
N PRO A 61 5.96 2.92 -10.84
CA PRO A 61 5.76 1.65 -10.11
C PRO A 61 6.94 1.27 -9.22
N LYS A 62 8.18 1.47 -9.70
CA LYS A 62 9.40 1.21 -8.91
C LYS A 62 9.47 2.06 -7.64
N ALA A 63 9.24 3.36 -7.77
CA ALA A 63 9.29 4.28 -6.64
C ALA A 63 8.19 3.96 -5.61
N PHE A 64 7.01 3.60 -6.10
CA PHE A 64 5.88 3.19 -5.28
C PHE A 64 6.18 1.93 -4.47
N LEU A 65 6.61 0.85 -5.14
CA LEU A 65 6.97 -0.42 -4.50
C LEU A 65 8.10 -0.27 -3.47
N LEU A 66 9.15 0.47 -3.83
CA LEU A 66 10.29 0.69 -2.93
C LEU A 66 9.88 1.46 -1.67
N LYS A 67 8.93 2.39 -1.77
CA LYS A 67 8.45 3.15 -0.60
C LYS A 67 7.69 2.28 0.39
N ILE A 68 6.76 1.45 -0.09
CA ILE A 68 6.05 0.49 0.76
C ILE A 68 7.05 -0.44 1.44
N ALA A 69 7.97 -1.01 0.67
CA ALA A 69 8.97 -1.93 1.17
C ALA A 69 9.92 -1.30 2.21
N LEU A 70 10.41 -0.08 1.98
CA LEU A 70 11.25 0.62 2.94
C LEU A 70 10.49 1.00 4.22
N ASN A 71 9.19 1.27 4.14
CA ASN A 71 8.39 1.51 5.33
C ASN A 71 8.19 0.22 6.15
N LEU A 72 7.95 -0.91 5.48
CA LEU A 72 7.91 -2.23 6.12
C LEU A 72 9.21 -2.54 6.88
N VAL A 73 10.37 -2.32 6.24
CA VAL A 73 11.67 -2.51 6.90
C VAL A 73 11.81 -1.62 8.14
N ARG A 74 11.39 -0.35 8.06
CA ARG A 74 11.43 0.58 9.19
C ARG A 74 10.50 0.16 10.31
N ASP A 75 9.31 -0.32 10.00
CA ASP A 75 8.32 -0.73 10.99
C ASP A 75 8.73 -2.01 11.71
N GLU A 76 9.29 -3.01 11.00
CA GLU A 76 9.86 -4.21 11.63
C GLU A 76 11.07 -3.85 12.51
N SER A 77 11.95 -2.95 12.05
CA SER A 77 13.06 -2.43 12.87
C SER A 77 12.56 -1.68 14.12
N ARG A 78 11.46 -0.93 14.01
CA ARG A 78 10.81 -0.25 15.14
C ARG A 78 10.15 -1.24 16.08
N LYS A 79 9.51 -2.31 15.59
CA LYS A 79 8.90 -3.37 16.42
C LYS A 79 9.97 -4.15 17.18
N GLU A 80 11.08 -4.52 16.55
CA GLU A 80 12.21 -5.18 17.21
C GLU A 80 12.86 -4.23 18.24
N GLY A 81 13.04 -2.97 17.88
CA GLY A 81 13.52 -1.93 18.80
C GLY A 81 12.55 -1.56 19.94
N ARG A 82 11.23 -1.82 19.80
CA ARG A 82 10.20 -1.62 20.84
C ARG A 82 10.03 -2.85 21.72
N ARG A 83 10.08 -4.08 21.17
CA ARG A 83 10.15 -5.33 21.96
C ARG A 83 11.34 -5.32 22.92
N ARG A 84 12.44 -4.67 22.54
CA ARG A 84 13.61 -4.44 23.40
C ARG A 84 13.46 -3.25 24.38
N ARG A 85 12.47 -2.36 24.23
CA ARG A 85 12.35 -1.11 25.02
C ARG A 85 11.11 -0.96 25.90
N ASP A 86 9.99 -1.63 25.63
CA ASP A 86 8.71 -1.39 26.32
C ASP A 86 7.89 -2.70 26.33
N ARG A 87 7.39 -3.31 27.42
CA ARG A 87 7.05 -2.94 28.81
C ARG A 87 6.20 -1.70 29.09
N SER A 88 5.95 -0.80 28.15
CA SER A 88 4.91 0.22 28.36
C SER A 88 4.52 0.99 27.09
N PHE A 89 3.20 1.10 26.87
CA PHE A 89 2.51 1.97 25.91
C PHE A 89 2.54 1.59 24.42
N GLN A 90 1.57 0.74 24.07
CA GLN A 90 1.09 0.53 22.70
C GLN A 90 0.23 1.73 22.26
N ARG A 91 0.50 2.24 21.06
CA ARG A 91 -0.44 3.06 20.29
C ARG A 91 -1.00 2.14 19.21
N PRO A 92 -2.32 1.93 19.08
CA PRO A 92 -2.84 0.95 18.13
C PRO A 92 -2.61 1.47 16.71
N ALA A 93 -1.99 0.65 15.87
CA ALA A 93 -2.22 0.73 14.44
C ALA A 93 -3.51 -0.03 14.18
N GLU A 94 -4.61 0.68 14.00
CA GLU A 94 -5.89 0.10 13.60
C GLU A 94 -5.78 -0.35 12.14
N ALA A 95 -5.33 -1.59 11.96
CA ALA A 95 -5.66 -2.38 10.79
C ALA A 95 -7.06 -2.97 11.04
N GLU A 96 -8.11 -2.23 10.71
CA GLU A 96 -9.45 -2.81 10.65
C GLU A 96 -9.52 -3.77 9.47
N ALA A 97 -9.63 -5.05 9.79
CA ALA A 97 -9.98 -6.07 8.82
C ALA A 97 -11.44 -5.88 8.41
N ALA A 98 -11.67 -5.27 7.25
CA ALA A 98 -13.01 -5.16 6.68
C ALA A 98 -13.53 -6.57 6.29
N PRO A 99 -14.80 -6.91 6.60
CA PRO A 99 -15.39 -8.19 6.26
C PRO A 99 -15.36 -8.41 4.73
N GLN A 100 -15.26 -9.67 4.32
CA GLN A 100 -14.87 -10.09 2.96
C GLN A 100 -15.74 -9.54 1.82
N PHE A 101 -16.96 -9.07 2.11
CA PHE A 101 -17.85 -8.38 1.16
C PHE A 101 -17.44 -6.92 0.91
N ASP A 102 -16.92 -6.23 1.94
CA ASP A 102 -16.43 -4.85 1.84
C ASP A 102 -15.12 -4.76 1.05
N GLN A 103 -14.34 -5.84 1.01
CA GLN A 103 -13.05 -5.85 0.30
C GLN A 103 -13.21 -5.71 -1.22
N VAL A 104 -14.21 -6.36 -1.82
CA VAL A 104 -14.46 -6.29 -3.27
C VAL A 104 -14.99 -4.91 -3.66
N LEU A 105 -15.89 -4.34 -2.85
CA LEU A 105 -16.43 -3.01 -3.10
C LEU A 105 -15.34 -1.94 -2.90
N LEU A 106 -14.54 -2.05 -1.83
CA LEU A 106 -13.40 -1.19 -1.58
C LEU A 106 -12.37 -1.25 -2.72
N GLU A 107 -12.09 -2.44 -3.26
CA GLU A 107 -11.22 -2.61 -4.41
C GLU A 107 -11.75 -1.84 -5.64
N GLN A 108 -13.04 -1.99 -5.98
CA GLN A 108 -13.65 -1.27 -7.09
C GLN A 108 -13.60 0.25 -6.92
N VAL A 109 -13.86 0.73 -5.70
CA VAL A 109 -13.77 2.14 -5.34
C VAL A 109 -12.34 2.64 -5.54
N ILE A 110 -11.34 1.95 -5.04
CA ILE A 110 -9.93 2.36 -5.18
C ILE A 110 -9.49 2.32 -6.65
N ARG A 111 -9.91 1.31 -7.43
CA ARG A 111 -9.60 1.19 -8.86
C ARG A 111 -10.17 2.33 -9.70
N SER A 112 -11.35 2.82 -9.35
CA SER A 112 -11.93 3.96 -10.08
C SER A 112 -11.30 5.29 -9.65
N MET A 113 -10.69 5.37 -8.46
CA MET A 113 -10.15 6.60 -7.88
C MET A 113 -9.07 7.25 -8.75
N PRO A 114 -9.11 8.56 -9.02
CA PRO A 114 -8.03 9.26 -9.71
C PRO A 114 -6.68 8.96 -9.07
N GLN A 115 -5.68 8.63 -9.90
CA GLN A 115 -4.37 8.12 -9.45
C GLN A 115 -3.73 8.98 -8.35
N LEU A 116 -3.81 10.31 -8.47
CA LEU A 116 -3.21 11.24 -7.51
C LEU A 116 -3.78 11.12 -6.09
N TYR A 117 -5.06 10.73 -5.95
CA TYR A 117 -5.69 10.47 -4.65
C TYR A 117 -5.42 9.04 -4.21
N ARG A 118 -5.49 8.10 -5.17
CA ARG A 118 -5.24 6.67 -4.98
C ARG A 118 -3.86 6.41 -4.36
N ASP A 119 -2.82 7.04 -4.90
CA ASP A 119 -1.45 6.85 -4.45
C ASP A 119 -1.27 7.27 -2.98
N VAL A 120 -1.82 8.42 -2.59
CA VAL A 120 -1.76 8.93 -1.21
C VAL A 120 -2.56 8.02 -0.27
N PHE A 121 -3.77 7.64 -0.69
CA PHE A 121 -4.64 6.75 0.07
C PHE A 121 -3.98 5.39 0.33
N VAL A 122 -3.41 4.78 -0.71
CA VAL A 122 -2.76 3.47 -0.60
C VAL A 122 -1.52 3.54 0.27
N LEU A 123 -0.64 4.52 0.05
CA LEU A 123 0.59 4.66 0.84
C LEU A 123 0.28 4.94 2.32
N SER A 124 -0.78 5.69 2.61
CA SER A 124 -1.19 5.95 4.00
C SER A 124 -1.83 4.73 4.65
N ARG A 125 -2.91 4.18 4.07
CA ARG A 125 -3.74 3.15 4.72
C ARG A 125 -3.12 1.76 4.70
N PHE A 126 -2.39 1.43 3.64
CA PHE A 126 -1.83 0.10 3.45
C PHE A 126 -0.31 0.10 3.43
N GLY A 127 0.30 1.16 2.91
CA GLY A 127 1.74 1.39 3.02
C GLY A 127 2.20 1.74 4.44
N GLY A 128 1.29 2.18 5.32
CA GLY A 128 1.61 2.59 6.69
C GLY A 128 2.40 3.89 6.78
N MET A 129 2.47 4.66 5.69
CA MET A 129 3.27 5.89 5.64
C MET A 129 2.52 7.07 6.27
N THR A 130 3.26 7.92 6.96
CA THR A 130 2.73 9.18 7.50
C THR A 130 2.64 10.26 6.41
N TYR A 131 1.79 11.28 6.61
CA TYR A 131 1.67 12.37 5.63
C TYR A 131 2.98 13.11 5.36
N PRO A 132 3.86 13.39 6.34
CA PRO A 132 5.19 13.94 6.09
C PRO A 132 6.07 13.04 5.21
N GLU A 133 6.05 11.73 5.45
CA GLU A 133 6.81 10.77 4.62
C GLU A 133 6.28 10.74 3.19
N ILE A 134 4.96 10.78 3.00
CA ILE A 134 4.31 10.85 1.69
C ILE A 134 4.67 12.17 0.97
N ALA A 135 4.63 13.29 1.69
CA ALA A 135 4.96 14.62 1.18
C ALA A 135 6.40 14.67 0.64
N GLN A 136 7.36 14.20 1.44
CA GLN A 136 8.76 14.07 1.05
C GLN A 136 8.92 13.15 -0.16
N SER A 137 8.19 12.03 -0.16
CA SER A 137 8.22 11.01 -1.21
C SER A 137 7.79 11.54 -2.59
N PHE A 138 6.83 12.47 -2.64
CA PHE A 138 6.30 13.04 -3.88
C PHE A 138 6.84 14.44 -4.19
N GLY A 139 7.65 15.03 -3.31
CA GLY A 139 8.13 16.41 -3.48
C GLY A 139 7.00 17.44 -3.41
N ILE A 140 5.98 17.18 -2.58
CA ILE A 140 4.80 18.05 -2.40
C ILE A 140 4.68 18.49 -0.93
N SER A 141 3.85 19.49 -0.66
CA SER A 141 3.59 19.92 0.72
C SER A 141 2.73 18.92 1.50
N VAL A 142 2.87 18.87 2.83
CA VAL A 142 1.98 18.08 3.70
C VAL A 142 0.52 18.50 3.52
N LYS A 143 0.24 19.79 3.34
CA LYS A 143 -1.11 20.28 3.02
C LYS A 143 -1.67 19.70 1.72
N THR A 144 -0.81 19.51 0.71
CA THR A 144 -1.21 18.86 -0.55
C THR A 144 -1.54 17.38 -0.32
N VAL A 145 -0.81 16.70 0.57
CA VAL A 145 -1.11 15.31 0.96
C VAL A 145 -2.44 15.23 1.70
N GLU A 146 -2.67 16.10 2.69
CA GLU A 146 -3.94 16.21 3.43
C GLU A 146 -5.11 16.44 2.48
N TRP A 147 -4.98 17.42 1.57
CA TRP A 147 -6.01 17.70 0.57
C TRP A 147 -6.29 16.50 -0.34
N ARG A 148 -5.25 15.81 -0.85
CA ARG A 148 -5.42 14.60 -1.67
C ARG A 148 -6.08 13.47 -0.88
N MET A 149 -5.77 13.34 0.40
CA MET A 149 -6.37 12.33 1.27
C MET A 149 -7.84 12.63 1.57
N SER A 150 -8.19 13.90 1.81
CA SER A 150 -9.59 14.32 1.92
C SER A 150 -10.38 13.98 0.65
N ARG A 151 -9.83 14.28 -0.53
CA ARG A 151 -10.45 13.89 -1.81
C ARG A 151 -10.58 12.38 -1.98
N ALA A 152 -9.60 11.60 -1.51
CA ALA A 152 -9.70 10.14 -1.52
C ALA A 152 -10.84 9.62 -0.63
N LEU A 153 -11.01 10.19 0.57
CA LEU A 153 -12.07 9.80 1.49
C LEU A 153 -13.46 10.21 0.99
N GLU A 154 -13.61 11.42 0.44
CA GLU A 154 -14.85 11.86 -0.23
C GLU A 154 -15.21 10.92 -1.40
N TYR A 155 -14.20 10.49 -2.16
CA TYR A 155 -14.37 9.56 -3.26
C TYR A 155 -14.85 8.17 -2.80
N CYS A 156 -14.35 7.71 -1.65
CA CYS A 156 -14.84 6.48 -1.02
C CYS A 156 -16.27 6.63 -0.51
N ALA A 157 -16.56 7.70 0.25
CA ALA A 157 -17.89 7.95 0.80
C ALA A 157 -18.96 8.02 -0.30
N SER A 158 -18.71 8.77 -1.38
CA SER A 158 -19.64 8.92 -2.51
C SER A 158 -19.94 7.63 -3.29
N ARG A 159 -19.18 6.55 -3.10
CA ARG A 159 -19.38 5.26 -3.77
C ARG A 159 -19.82 4.14 -2.84
N LEU A 160 -19.71 4.36 -1.54
CA LEU A 160 -20.07 3.38 -0.51
C LEU A 160 -21.45 3.69 0.10
N ASP A 161 -22.20 4.66 -0.44
CA ASP A 161 -23.48 5.15 0.11
C ASP A 161 -23.41 5.42 1.62
N LEU A 162 -22.33 6.09 2.06
CA LEU A 162 -22.16 6.58 3.43
C LEU A 162 -22.55 8.06 3.57
#